data_AF-I3R307-F1
#
_entry.id   AF-I3R307-F1
#
_cell.length_a   1.000
_cell.length_b   1.000
_cell.length_c   1.000
_cell.angle_alpha   90.00
_cell.angle_beta   90.00
_cell.angle_gamma   90.00
#
_symmetry.space_group_name_H-M   'P 1'
#
loop_
_entity.id
_entity.type
_entity.pdbx_description
1 polymer ?
#
loop_
_entity_poly.entity_id
_entity_poly.type
_entity_poly.pdbx_seq_one_letter_code
_entity_poly.pdbx_strand_id
1 'polypeptide(L)'
;MRRRQFLAAVGLTGFAGCSKPLSPDSQHSTAPPSETVTSSSTDTNTPTETDQSPPEGPPQNLQSTSIVDLQTAPRTYCLSPTQYRSPDEGIITTWFTAPATTDHPATVSATLENANDFANTFRIQWTPPFGRITSRIPRPFGDNLPSSDYTYRVGLILAPTANHDLVDEPPQVELSSDGYWRLADGIDQWLPEQVRLDPGETIHGEYVVVGRPEGVGKGRPTGSYEFRGSDDSVLQLAVWDTDNPGPNTQSRFAGTSLPPLSTEETTAWYHEADATTTTFVRPSRERGTLPVQVAFTFVNKSRQTTECGHWNLYKLVDGRWHHIVPNMHFSDCRRLNPGGAETWTLNAYHGDALSCLESCGAAGRNVGYLGGGRYAVVVGYGRHTDQSAALVDLLGDSVTVVPTEDVTATQSGTTMTVTSPKYEDGTHPPSATLTLTEADTADESIIPEQVMRPRYRGFRNTLAYVSESIDTVVLRTDEHVAESVVGYDNEMRRFVFNGQAYEVTIHRGAE
;
A
#
# COMPACT_ATOMS: atom_id res chain seq x y z
N MET A 1 -16.59 -24.52 49.80
CA MET A 1 -15.33 -25.22 49.48
C MET A 1 -14.31 -24.21 48.95
N ARG A 2 -13.04 -24.47 49.22
CA ARG A 2 -11.81 -23.66 49.05
C ARG A 2 -11.68 -22.99 47.66
N ARG A 3 -11.40 -21.66 47.59
CA ARG A 3 -10.09 -20.97 47.36
C ARG A 3 -9.41 -21.41 46.03
N ARG A 4 -8.99 -20.55 45.10
CA ARG A 4 -8.13 -19.35 45.24
C ARG A 4 -8.28 -18.35 44.08
N GLN A 5 -8.14 -17.06 44.41
CA GLN A 5 -7.73 -15.94 43.55
C GLN A 5 -6.21 -16.00 43.26
N PHE A 6 -5.71 -15.35 42.20
CA PHE A 6 -4.49 -14.52 42.10
C PHE A 6 -4.40 -14.01 40.64
N LEU A 7 -4.63 -12.72 40.33
CA LEU A 7 -3.76 -11.53 40.38
C LEU A 7 -2.61 -11.50 39.36
N ALA A 8 -2.46 -10.31 38.77
CA ALA A 8 -1.74 -9.91 37.58
C ALA A 8 -0.20 -9.98 37.66
N ALA A 9 0.44 -9.94 36.48
CA ALA A 9 1.76 -9.35 36.30
C ALA A 9 1.88 -8.72 34.90
N VAL A 10 1.96 -7.39 34.88
CA VAL A 10 2.48 -6.57 33.78
C VAL A 10 4.00 -6.65 33.85
N GLY A 11 4.67 -6.81 32.70
CA GLY A 11 6.12 -6.75 32.57
C GLY A 11 6.52 -6.01 31.32
N LEU A 12 6.83 -4.72 31.49
CA LEU A 12 7.58 -3.87 30.56
C LEU A 12 9.07 -3.98 30.90
N THR A 13 9.89 -4.41 29.95
CA THR A 13 11.33 -4.13 29.83
C THR A 13 11.67 -4.36 28.35
N GLY A 14 12.50 -3.59 27.65
CA GLY A 14 13.46 -2.56 27.99
C GLY A 14 14.50 -2.56 26.86
N PHE A 15 14.80 -1.39 26.30
CA PHE A 15 15.84 -1.20 25.29
C PHE A 15 17.20 -1.70 25.79
N ALA A 16 17.94 -2.39 24.92
CA ALA A 16 19.39 -2.46 25.00
C ALA A 16 19.96 -2.56 23.57
N GLY A 17 20.48 -1.44 23.07
CA GLY A 17 21.53 -1.48 22.07
C GLY A 17 22.88 -1.78 22.73
N CYS A 18 23.79 -2.39 21.97
CA CYS A 18 25.21 -1.99 21.86
C CYS A 18 25.98 -3.01 20.99
N SER A 19 26.40 -2.51 19.83
CA SER A 19 27.75 -2.64 19.24
C SER A 19 28.75 -3.67 19.80
N LYS A 20 29.22 -4.55 18.89
CA LYS A 20 30.60 -4.99 18.56
C LYS A 20 31.67 -5.08 19.69
N PRO A 21 32.57 -6.09 19.62
CA PRO A 21 33.85 -5.82 18.95
C PRO A 21 34.40 -6.94 18.05
N LEU A 22 35.05 -6.50 16.97
CA LEU A 22 36.13 -7.19 16.26
C LEU A 22 37.38 -7.24 17.14
N SER A 23 38.13 -8.35 17.12
CA SER A 23 39.61 -8.36 17.20
C SER A 23 40.19 -9.79 17.19
N PRO A 24 41.50 -9.96 16.89
CA PRO A 24 41.95 -10.74 15.73
C PRO A 24 42.99 -11.83 16.07
N ASP A 25 43.62 -12.35 15.01
CA ASP A 25 44.92 -13.04 14.95
C ASP A 25 45.00 -14.44 15.57
N SER A 26 45.77 -15.40 15.07
CA SER A 26 46.57 -15.63 13.86
C SER A 26 47.23 -16.99 14.18
N GLN A 27 47.39 -17.92 13.23
CA GLN A 27 48.68 -18.62 13.00
C GLN A 27 48.60 -19.76 11.96
N HIS A 28 49.70 -19.80 11.22
CA HIS A 28 50.15 -20.66 10.13
C HIS A 28 50.08 -22.18 10.32
N SER A 29 49.86 -22.90 9.21
CA SER A 29 50.82 -23.90 8.68
C SER A 29 50.37 -24.35 7.27
N THR A 30 51.13 -24.03 6.21
CA THR A 30 52.24 -24.81 5.59
C THR A 30 51.75 -25.94 4.68
N ALA A 31 51.96 -25.74 3.37
CA ALA A 31 51.74 -26.70 2.28
C ALA A 31 52.83 -27.79 2.21
N PRO A 32 52.56 -28.88 1.46
CA PRO A 32 53.50 -29.34 0.42
C PRO A 32 52.79 -29.74 -0.92
N PRO A 33 53.57 -30.04 -1.99
CA PRO A 33 53.25 -29.57 -3.35
C PRO A 33 52.78 -30.63 -4.37
N SER A 34 52.28 -30.10 -5.50
CA SER A 34 52.24 -30.55 -6.91
C SER A 34 52.15 -32.04 -7.27
N GLU A 35 51.20 -32.37 -8.15
CA GLU A 35 51.48 -33.15 -9.35
C GLU A 35 50.64 -32.65 -10.54
N THR A 36 51.36 -32.28 -11.60
CA THR A 36 50.86 -31.94 -12.92
C THR A 36 50.74 -33.22 -13.73
N VAL A 37 49.57 -33.52 -14.27
CA VAL A 37 49.42 -34.50 -15.36
C VAL A 37 48.71 -33.83 -16.52
N THR A 38 49.50 -33.52 -17.53
CA THR A 38 49.07 -33.22 -18.89
C THR A 38 48.80 -34.55 -19.60
N SER A 39 47.56 -34.76 -20.05
CA SER A 39 47.23 -35.80 -21.02
C SER A 39 46.49 -35.15 -22.18
N SER A 40 47.23 -34.97 -23.28
CA SER A 40 46.71 -34.63 -24.59
C SER A 40 46.20 -35.91 -25.26
N SER A 41 44.96 -35.90 -25.75
CA SER A 41 44.53 -36.82 -26.82
C SER A 41 43.59 -36.09 -27.77
N THR A 42 43.99 -36.12 -29.04
CA THR A 42 43.40 -35.43 -30.19
C THR A 42 42.43 -36.35 -30.95
N ASP A 43 41.36 -35.72 -31.44
CA ASP A 43 40.41 -36.12 -32.51
C ASP A 43 39.42 -37.27 -32.30
N THR A 44 38.12 -36.94 -32.42
CA THR A 44 37.34 -37.19 -33.66
C THR A 44 35.96 -36.53 -33.56
N ASN A 45 35.67 -35.58 -34.47
CA ASN A 45 34.34 -35.00 -34.66
C ASN A 45 33.37 -36.05 -35.23
N THR A 46 32.21 -36.20 -34.59
CA THR A 46 30.99 -36.74 -35.20
C THR A 46 29.83 -35.87 -34.69
N PRO A 47 29.09 -35.18 -35.56
CA PRO A 47 28.00 -34.30 -35.12
C PRO A 47 26.76 -35.15 -34.84
N THR A 48 26.37 -35.21 -33.57
CA THR A 48 25.03 -35.67 -33.18
C THR A 48 24.24 -34.44 -32.74
N GLU A 49 23.30 -34.03 -33.59
CA GLU A 49 22.19 -33.15 -33.23
C GLU A 49 21.42 -33.76 -32.05
N THR A 50 21.62 -33.25 -30.84
CA THR A 50 20.56 -33.07 -29.83
C THR A 50 21.08 -32.07 -28.80
N ASP A 51 21.13 -30.79 -29.16
CA ASP A 51 21.37 -29.73 -28.17
C ASP A 51 20.03 -29.38 -27.50
N GLN A 52 19.54 -30.29 -26.65
CA GLN A 52 18.62 -29.91 -25.58
C GLN A 52 19.49 -29.34 -24.46
N SER A 53 19.92 -28.10 -24.64
CA SER A 53 20.40 -27.31 -23.51
C SER A 53 19.29 -27.30 -22.44
N PRO A 54 19.63 -27.54 -21.16
CA PRO A 54 18.66 -27.46 -20.07
C PRO A 54 17.90 -26.12 -20.15
N PRO A 55 16.62 -26.07 -19.75
CA PRO A 55 15.90 -24.80 -19.69
C PRO A 55 16.76 -23.79 -18.93
N GLU A 56 17.02 -22.65 -19.57
CA GLU A 56 17.87 -21.61 -19.04
C GLU A 56 17.36 -21.25 -17.63
N GLY A 57 18.24 -21.31 -16.63
CA GLY A 57 17.87 -21.09 -15.23
C GLY A 57 17.24 -19.72 -15.01
N PRO A 58 16.69 -19.46 -13.80
CA PRO A 58 16.09 -18.17 -13.49
C PRO A 58 17.05 -17.01 -13.80
N PRO A 59 16.57 -15.89 -14.37
CA PRO A 59 17.45 -14.77 -14.67
C PRO A 59 18.13 -14.27 -13.38
N GLN A 60 19.43 -13.96 -13.47
CA GLN A 60 20.27 -13.63 -12.30
C GLN A 60 19.77 -12.41 -11.50
N ASN A 61 18.93 -11.56 -12.10
CA ASN A 61 18.34 -10.36 -11.47
C ASN A 61 16.81 -10.37 -11.58
N LEU A 62 16.17 -11.44 -11.11
CA LEU A 62 14.70 -11.48 -11.00
C LEU A 62 14.20 -10.35 -10.10
N GLN A 63 13.50 -9.40 -10.71
CA GLN A 63 12.71 -8.40 -10.00
C GLN A 63 11.54 -9.09 -9.29
N SER A 64 10.87 -8.40 -8.37
CA SER A 64 9.65 -8.90 -7.70
C SER A 64 8.49 -9.22 -8.64
N THR A 65 8.57 -8.77 -9.90
CA THR A 65 7.58 -8.98 -10.96
C THR A 65 8.24 -9.32 -12.29
N SER A 66 7.52 -10.05 -13.15
CA SER A 66 7.90 -10.32 -14.54
C SER A 66 6.81 -9.83 -15.48
N ILE A 67 7.14 -9.05 -16.51
CA ILE A 67 6.16 -8.32 -17.33
C ILE A 67 6.38 -8.57 -18.83
N VAL A 68 5.32 -8.90 -19.56
CA VAL A 68 5.31 -9.01 -21.02
C VAL A 68 4.13 -8.27 -21.64
N ASP A 69 4.35 -7.66 -22.81
CA ASP A 69 3.28 -7.16 -23.66
C ASP A 69 2.93 -8.24 -24.68
N LEU A 70 1.66 -8.57 -24.84
CA LEU A 70 1.23 -9.53 -25.84
C LEU A 70 1.33 -8.92 -27.23
N GLN A 71 1.69 -9.74 -28.22
CA GLN A 71 1.72 -9.32 -29.63
C GLN A 71 0.40 -9.64 -30.35
N THR A 72 -0.43 -10.51 -29.78
CA THR A 72 -1.73 -10.91 -30.37
C THR A 72 -2.89 -9.98 -30.02
N ALA A 73 -2.75 -9.20 -28.95
CA ALA A 73 -3.78 -8.31 -28.43
C ALA A 73 -3.13 -7.21 -27.56
N PRO A 74 -3.78 -6.04 -27.38
CA PRO A 74 -3.21 -4.93 -26.60
C PRO A 74 -3.33 -5.19 -25.10
N ARG A 75 -2.63 -6.22 -24.60
CA ARG A 75 -2.63 -6.59 -23.19
C ARG A 75 -1.22 -6.75 -22.66
N THR A 76 -0.99 -6.17 -21.50
CA THR A 76 0.23 -6.38 -20.73
C THR A 76 -0.09 -7.33 -19.59
N TYR A 77 0.73 -8.36 -19.43
CA TYR A 77 0.65 -9.33 -18.35
C TYR A 77 1.82 -9.10 -17.40
N CYS A 78 1.53 -9.06 -16.10
CA CYS A 78 2.51 -8.92 -15.04
C CYS A 78 2.31 -10.02 -14.00
N LEU A 79 3.31 -10.88 -13.89
CA LEU A 79 3.38 -11.99 -12.96
C LEU A 79 4.01 -11.52 -11.64
N SER A 80 3.36 -11.81 -10.51
CA SER A 80 3.90 -11.54 -9.18
C SER A 80 3.34 -12.50 -8.13
N PRO A 81 4.08 -12.83 -7.06
CA PRO A 81 5.51 -12.59 -6.93
C PRO A 81 6.30 -13.51 -7.87
N THR A 82 7.49 -13.11 -8.27
CA THR A 82 8.42 -13.98 -9.02
C THR A 82 9.11 -15.00 -8.13
N GLN A 83 9.11 -14.80 -6.81
CA GLN A 83 9.62 -15.78 -5.86
C GLN A 83 8.79 -15.76 -4.58
N TYR A 84 8.44 -16.95 -4.08
CA TYR A 84 7.84 -17.11 -2.77
C TYR A 84 8.15 -18.50 -2.20
N ARG A 85 7.84 -18.70 -0.92
CA ARG A 85 8.09 -19.95 -0.21
C ARG A 85 6.77 -20.62 0.14
N SER A 86 6.66 -21.92 -0.11
CA SER A 86 5.49 -22.72 0.33
C SER A 86 5.57 -23.00 1.85
N PRO A 87 4.46 -23.41 2.48
CA PRO A 87 4.46 -23.78 3.91
C PRO A 87 5.44 -24.89 4.29
N ASP A 88 5.80 -25.74 3.31
CA ASP A 88 6.72 -26.86 3.49
C ASP A 88 8.18 -26.50 3.10
N GLU A 89 8.53 -25.20 3.13
CA GLU A 89 9.86 -24.67 2.84
C GLU A 89 10.34 -24.89 1.39
N GLY A 90 9.42 -25.09 0.45
CA GLY A 90 9.74 -25.15 -0.99
C GLY A 90 9.91 -23.75 -1.55
N ILE A 91 11.00 -23.48 -2.28
CA ILE A 91 11.20 -22.20 -2.95
C ILE A 91 10.60 -22.30 -4.35
N ILE A 92 9.61 -21.46 -4.62
CA ILE A 92 8.98 -21.34 -5.93
C ILE A 92 9.49 -20.08 -6.59
N THR A 93 10.05 -20.22 -7.80
CA THR A 93 10.47 -19.09 -8.64
C THR A 93 9.72 -19.13 -9.96
N THR A 94 9.21 -18.01 -10.45
CA THR A 94 8.41 -17.90 -11.68
C THR A 94 8.76 -16.65 -12.49
N TRP A 95 8.77 -16.77 -13.82
CA TRP A 95 9.02 -15.65 -14.73
C TRP A 95 8.47 -15.92 -16.12
N PHE A 96 8.22 -14.85 -16.89
CA PHE A 96 7.89 -14.98 -18.31
C PHE A 96 9.15 -15.22 -19.13
N THR A 97 9.10 -16.17 -20.06
CA THR A 97 10.16 -16.42 -21.05
C THR A 97 9.79 -15.90 -22.43
N ALA A 98 8.49 -15.80 -22.75
CA ALA A 98 8.03 -15.26 -24.02
C ALA A 98 6.64 -14.58 -23.91
N PRO A 99 6.38 -13.50 -24.67
CA PRO A 99 5.04 -12.96 -24.85
C PRO A 99 4.19 -13.86 -25.76
N ALA A 100 2.87 -13.67 -25.77
CA ALA A 100 2.01 -14.36 -26.74
C ALA A 100 2.19 -13.78 -28.15
N THR A 101 2.32 -14.66 -29.13
CA THR A 101 2.38 -14.38 -30.57
C THR A 101 1.30 -15.18 -31.30
N THR A 102 1.19 -15.05 -32.63
CA THR A 102 0.28 -15.88 -33.41
C THR A 102 0.67 -17.36 -33.42
N ASP A 103 1.92 -17.66 -33.06
CA ASP A 103 2.51 -19.00 -33.17
C ASP A 103 2.52 -19.74 -31.83
N HIS A 104 2.57 -19.01 -30.71
CA HIS A 104 2.52 -19.59 -29.38
C HIS A 104 1.89 -18.63 -28.34
N PRO A 105 1.31 -19.15 -27.24
CA PRO A 105 0.87 -18.32 -26.12
C PRO A 105 2.03 -17.67 -25.36
N ALA A 106 1.71 -16.83 -24.37
CA ALA A 106 2.71 -16.31 -23.43
C ALA A 106 3.19 -17.45 -22.54
N THR A 107 4.51 -17.61 -22.43
CA THR A 107 5.16 -18.73 -21.74
C THR A 107 5.73 -18.28 -20.40
N VAL A 108 5.47 -19.07 -19.36
CA VAL A 108 5.94 -18.90 -17.99
C VAL A 108 6.79 -20.09 -17.61
N SER A 109 8.02 -19.85 -17.19
CA SER A 109 8.85 -20.86 -16.53
C SER A 109 8.69 -20.77 -15.02
N ALA A 110 8.80 -21.91 -14.36
CA ALA A 110 8.73 -22.04 -12.92
C ALA A 110 9.70 -23.10 -12.42
N THR A 111 10.21 -22.91 -11.20
CA THR A 111 10.95 -23.94 -10.46
C THR A 111 10.32 -24.16 -9.09
N LEU A 112 10.38 -25.40 -8.61
CA LEU A 112 10.12 -25.77 -7.22
C LEU A 112 11.36 -26.48 -6.68
N GLU A 113 12.08 -25.80 -5.78
CA GLU A 113 13.27 -26.35 -5.12
C GLU A 113 12.94 -26.76 -3.68
N ASN A 114 13.38 -27.95 -3.27
CA ASN A 114 13.35 -28.34 -1.87
C ASN A 114 14.49 -27.68 -1.09
N ALA A 115 14.19 -26.57 -0.41
CA ALA A 115 15.18 -25.86 0.40
C ALA A 115 15.37 -26.44 1.82
N ASN A 116 14.73 -27.57 2.14
CA ASN A 116 15.02 -28.32 3.36
C ASN A 116 16.35 -29.07 3.23
N ASP A 117 16.98 -29.37 4.37
CA ASP A 117 18.16 -30.24 4.46
C ASP A 117 17.80 -31.75 4.47
N PHE A 118 16.51 -32.07 4.33
CA PHE A 118 15.99 -33.44 4.25
C PHE A 118 15.04 -33.63 3.07
N ALA A 119 14.89 -34.89 2.63
CA ALA A 119 13.94 -35.24 1.59
C ALA A 119 12.50 -35.03 2.08
N ASN A 120 11.73 -34.23 1.34
CA ASN A 120 10.38 -33.82 1.74
C ASN A 120 9.34 -34.21 0.69
N THR A 121 8.09 -34.40 1.12
CA THR A 121 6.96 -34.64 0.21
C THR A 121 6.06 -33.43 0.18
N PHE A 122 6.07 -32.70 -0.94
CA PHE A 122 5.34 -31.47 -1.16
C PHE A 122 3.92 -31.75 -1.65
N ARG A 123 2.94 -31.02 -1.10
CA ARG A 123 1.54 -31.00 -1.58
C ARG A 123 1.38 -30.00 -2.71
N ILE A 124 1.87 -30.36 -3.89
CA ILE A 124 1.91 -29.43 -5.02
C ILE A 124 0.54 -29.05 -5.55
N GLN A 125 -0.52 -29.85 -5.31
CA GLN A 125 -1.88 -29.46 -5.72
C GLN A 125 -2.39 -28.16 -5.08
N TRP A 126 -1.70 -27.67 -4.04
CA TRP A 126 -1.96 -26.39 -3.36
C TRP A 126 -0.85 -25.35 -3.57
N THR A 127 0.07 -25.55 -4.51
CA THR A 127 1.26 -24.70 -4.72
C THR A 127 1.31 -24.17 -6.16
N PRO A 128 0.75 -22.97 -6.46
CA PRO A 128 0.84 -22.37 -7.79
C PRO A 128 2.28 -22.12 -8.27
N PRO A 129 2.65 -22.38 -9.53
CA PRO A 129 1.83 -22.92 -10.60
C PRO A 129 1.77 -24.46 -10.63
N PHE A 130 2.55 -25.18 -9.82
CA PHE A 130 2.58 -26.66 -9.74
C PHE A 130 1.27 -27.31 -9.25
N GLY A 131 0.30 -26.49 -8.86
CA GLY A 131 -1.10 -26.84 -8.64
C GLY A 131 -1.93 -25.57 -8.68
N ARG A 132 -3.25 -25.67 -8.47
CA ARG A 132 -4.16 -24.50 -8.52
C ARG A 132 -3.98 -23.67 -9.80
N ILE A 133 -3.77 -24.35 -10.92
CA ILE A 133 -3.50 -23.80 -12.26
C ILE A 133 -4.62 -22.95 -12.85
N THR A 134 -5.75 -22.78 -12.16
CA THR A 134 -6.88 -21.95 -12.62
C THR A 134 -7.01 -20.73 -11.73
N SER A 135 -7.12 -19.57 -12.37
CA SER A 135 -7.31 -18.33 -11.64
C SER A 135 -8.73 -18.25 -11.08
N ARG A 136 -8.89 -17.43 -10.03
CA ARG A 136 -10.19 -16.87 -9.67
C ARG A 136 -10.71 -15.94 -10.77
N ILE A 137 -11.99 -15.59 -10.68
CA ILE A 137 -12.58 -14.52 -11.49
C ILE A 137 -11.78 -13.24 -11.22
N PRO A 138 -11.31 -12.52 -12.26
CA PRO A 138 -10.47 -11.35 -12.07
C PRO A 138 -11.18 -10.29 -11.26
N ARG A 139 -10.41 -9.59 -10.42
CA ARG A 139 -10.89 -8.43 -9.69
C ARG A 139 -10.37 -7.16 -10.34
N PRO A 140 -11.21 -6.12 -10.52
CA PRO A 140 -10.70 -4.80 -10.88
C PRO A 140 -9.62 -4.35 -9.89
N PHE A 141 -8.63 -3.57 -10.37
CA PHE A 141 -7.58 -3.05 -9.50
C PHE A 141 -8.16 -2.23 -8.34
N GLY A 142 -7.81 -2.62 -7.11
CA GLY A 142 -8.25 -1.99 -5.87
C GLY A 142 -9.55 -2.53 -5.27
N ASP A 143 -10.26 -3.39 -6.00
CA ASP A 143 -11.55 -3.94 -5.55
C ASP A 143 -11.36 -5.32 -4.92
N ASN A 144 -12.02 -5.54 -3.78
CA ASN A 144 -11.99 -6.82 -3.09
C ASN A 144 -12.91 -7.88 -3.72
N LEU A 145 -13.86 -7.43 -4.55
CA LEU A 145 -14.86 -8.27 -5.20
C LEU A 145 -14.66 -8.28 -6.72
N PRO A 146 -14.96 -9.41 -7.39
CA PRO A 146 -15.04 -9.44 -8.84
C PRO A 146 -16.13 -8.49 -9.36
N SER A 147 -15.98 -7.99 -10.59
CA SER A 147 -17.08 -7.30 -11.27
C SER A 147 -18.25 -8.28 -11.46
N SER A 148 -19.48 -7.79 -11.28
CA SER A 148 -20.71 -8.55 -11.56
C SER A 148 -20.79 -9.04 -13.00
N ASP A 149 -20.08 -8.37 -13.91
CA ASP A 149 -20.06 -8.70 -15.34
C ASP A 149 -19.09 -9.85 -15.66
N TYR A 150 -18.22 -10.22 -14.71
CA TYR A 150 -17.22 -11.26 -14.90
C TYR A 150 -17.73 -12.60 -14.36
N THR A 151 -17.53 -13.64 -15.16
CA THR A 151 -17.85 -15.03 -14.79
C THR A 151 -16.58 -15.87 -14.83
N TYR A 152 -16.66 -17.13 -14.43
CA TYR A 152 -15.54 -18.06 -14.53
C TYR A 152 -14.93 -18.14 -15.95
N ARG A 153 -15.72 -17.85 -16.99
CA ARG A 153 -15.34 -17.92 -18.42
C ARG A 153 -14.19 -16.99 -18.82
N VAL A 154 -13.98 -15.88 -18.08
CA VAL A 154 -12.87 -14.95 -18.35
C VAL A 154 -11.59 -15.34 -17.59
N GLY A 155 -11.65 -16.37 -16.73
CA GLY A 155 -10.52 -16.85 -15.96
C GLY A 155 -9.33 -17.29 -16.82
N LEU A 156 -8.16 -17.28 -16.19
CA LEU A 156 -6.89 -17.70 -16.77
C LEU A 156 -6.50 -19.08 -16.26
N ILE A 157 -5.72 -19.77 -17.08
CA ILE A 157 -5.20 -21.10 -16.83
C ILE A 157 -3.71 -21.09 -17.13
N LEU A 158 -2.92 -21.66 -16.23
CA LEU A 158 -1.52 -22.00 -16.47
C LEU A 158 -1.49 -23.45 -16.95
N ALA A 159 -1.53 -23.63 -18.26
CA ALA A 159 -1.56 -24.97 -18.86
C ALA A 159 -0.11 -25.45 -19.04
N PRO A 160 0.28 -26.62 -18.49
CA PRO A 160 1.65 -27.12 -18.62
C PRO A 160 1.97 -27.47 -20.06
N THR A 161 3.25 -27.38 -20.44
CA THR A 161 3.74 -27.78 -21.76
C THR A 161 4.46 -29.13 -21.69
N ALA A 162 4.94 -29.62 -22.83
CA ALA A 162 5.78 -30.82 -22.90
C ALA A 162 7.15 -30.64 -22.21
N ASN A 163 7.56 -29.39 -21.90
CA ASN A 163 8.82 -29.08 -21.22
C ASN A 163 8.65 -29.04 -19.68
N HIS A 164 7.56 -29.60 -19.14
CA HIS A 164 7.30 -29.65 -17.72
C HIS A 164 7.67 -31.05 -17.17
N ASP A 165 8.57 -31.13 -16.19
CA ASP A 165 9.15 -32.40 -15.69
C ASP A 165 8.11 -33.43 -15.21
N LEU A 166 6.96 -32.95 -14.73
CA LEU A 166 5.87 -33.79 -14.21
C LEU A 166 4.73 -34.09 -15.20
N VAL A 167 4.85 -33.72 -16.49
CA VAL A 167 3.76 -33.86 -17.46
C VAL A 167 4.24 -34.56 -18.73
N ASP A 168 3.67 -35.73 -19.01
CA ASP A 168 3.95 -36.48 -20.24
C ASP A 168 3.04 -36.05 -21.42
N GLU A 169 1.77 -35.76 -21.12
CA GLU A 169 0.74 -35.43 -22.13
C GLU A 169 0.15 -34.03 -21.83
N PRO A 170 0.74 -32.95 -22.38
CA PRO A 170 0.26 -31.61 -22.13
C PRO A 170 -1.08 -31.35 -22.86
N PRO A 171 -1.94 -30.49 -22.31
CA PRO A 171 -3.18 -30.10 -22.97
C PRO A 171 -2.93 -29.35 -24.28
N GLN A 172 -3.87 -29.48 -25.22
CA GLN A 172 -3.85 -28.72 -26.46
C GLN A 172 -4.38 -27.31 -26.26
N VAL A 173 -3.77 -26.35 -26.95
CA VAL A 173 -4.13 -24.93 -26.93
C VAL A 173 -4.31 -24.39 -28.34
N GLU A 174 -5.23 -23.45 -28.49
CA GLU A 174 -5.55 -22.85 -29.78
C GLU A 174 -5.70 -21.32 -29.67
N LEU A 175 -5.32 -20.62 -30.73
CA LEU A 175 -5.55 -19.19 -30.86
C LEU A 175 -6.99 -18.95 -31.33
N SER A 176 -7.78 -18.30 -30.47
CA SER A 176 -9.15 -17.94 -30.81
C SER A 176 -9.24 -16.69 -31.68
N SER A 177 -10.39 -16.51 -32.33
CA SER A 177 -10.67 -15.36 -33.21
C SER A 177 -10.64 -13.99 -32.53
N ASP A 178 -10.65 -13.95 -31.19
CA ASP A 178 -10.54 -12.73 -30.38
C ASP A 178 -9.07 -12.36 -30.05
N GLY A 179 -8.09 -13.06 -30.64
CA GLY A 179 -6.66 -12.80 -30.47
C GLY A 179 -6.07 -13.37 -29.17
N TYR A 180 -6.81 -14.22 -28.45
CA TYR A 180 -6.34 -14.84 -27.22
C TYR A 180 -6.22 -16.35 -27.34
N TRP A 181 -5.14 -16.89 -26.81
CA TRP A 181 -4.94 -18.33 -26.67
C TRP A 181 -5.87 -18.92 -25.60
N ARG A 182 -6.39 -20.12 -25.88
CA ARG A 182 -7.32 -20.86 -25.02
C ARG A 182 -6.96 -22.34 -25.03
N LEU A 183 -7.41 -23.07 -24.02
CA LEU A 183 -7.45 -24.53 -24.13
C LEU A 183 -8.38 -24.92 -25.28
N ALA A 184 -7.99 -25.94 -26.04
CA ALA A 184 -8.88 -26.56 -27.02
C ALA A 184 -9.95 -27.42 -26.33
N ASP A 185 -9.55 -28.08 -25.24
CA ASP A 185 -10.39 -29.01 -24.46
C ASP A 185 -10.67 -28.51 -23.03
N GLY A 186 -11.34 -29.35 -22.25
CA GLY A 186 -11.57 -29.11 -20.83
C GLY A 186 -10.30 -29.10 -19.99
N ILE A 187 -10.44 -28.70 -18.72
CA ILE A 187 -9.37 -28.83 -17.73
C ILE A 187 -9.38 -30.25 -17.19
N ASP A 188 -8.22 -30.89 -17.18
CA ASP A 188 -8.01 -32.20 -16.57
C ASP A 188 -6.98 -32.12 -15.44
N GLN A 189 -6.74 -33.24 -14.76
CA GLN A 189 -5.68 -33.36 -13.78
C GLN A 189 -4.34 -33.70 -14.47
N TRP A 190 -3.62 -32.66 -14.91
CA TRP A 190 -2.33 -32.83 -15.61
C TRP A 190 -1.14 -33.05 -14.68
N LEU A 191 -1.23 -32.57 -13.44
CA LEU A 191 -0.13 -32.60 -12.46
C LEU A 191 -0.47 -33.56 -11.31
N PRO A 192 0.53 -34.26 -10.74
CA PRO A 192 0.32 -35.10 -9.58
C PRO A 192 -0.07 -34.25 -8.37
N GLU A 193 -0.70 -34.88 -7.38
CA GLU A 193 -1.06 -34.15 -6.17
C GLU A 193 0.15 -33.85 -5.28
N GLN A 194 1.10 -34.78 -5.24
CA GLN A 194 2.27 -34.72 -4.38
C GLN A 194 3.51 -35.12 -5.16
N VAL A 195 4.64 -34.58 -4.73
CA VAL A 195 5.96 -34.97 -5.23
C VAL A 195 6.94 -35.06 -4.07
N ARG A 196 7.80 -36.09 -4.09
CA ARG A 196 8.88 -36.25 -3.12
C ARG A 196 10.16 -35.75 -3.77
N LEU A 197 10.87 -34.87 -3.06
CA LEU A 197 12.13 -34.28 -3.50
C LEU A 197 13.21 -34.49 -2.44
N ASP A 198 14.41 -34.85 -2.89
CA ASP A 198 15.63 -34.86 -2.08
C ASP A 198 16.07 -33.43 -1.72
N PRO A 199 16.99 -33.24 -0.75
CA PRO A 199 17.50 -31.91 -0.40
C PRO A 199 18.13 -31.20 -1.60
N GLY A 200 17.69 -29.98 -1.90
CA GLY A 200 18.16 -29.20 -3.05
C GLY A 200 17.69 -29.70 -4.43
N GLU A 201 16.90 -30.79 -4.48
CA GLU A 201 16.30 -31.24 -5.73
C GLU A 201 15.29 -30.20 -6.24
N THR A 202 15.29 -29.97 -7.55
CA THR A 202 14.47 -28.97 -8.22
C THR A 202 13.63 -29.60 -9.32
N ILE A 203 12.35 -29.25 -9.36
CA ILE A 203 11.45 -29.53 -10.47
C ILE A 203 11.36 -28.30 -11.35
N HIS A 204 11.45 -28.49 -12.66
CA HIS A 204 11.24 -27.48 -13.68
C HIS A 204 9.84 -27.63 -14.28
N GLY A 205 9.13 -26.50 -14.35
CA GLY A 205 7.83 -26.42 -14.99
C GLY A 205 7.83 -25.33 -16.07
N GLU A 206 7.28 -25.64 -17.22
CA GLU A 206 6.91 -24.66 -18.23
C GLU A 206 5.40 -24.67 -18.43
N TYR A 207 4.82 -23.47 -18.47
CA TYR A 207 3.39 -23.24 -18.58
C TYR A 207 3.11 -22.21 -19.66
N VAL A 208 1.95 -22.31 -20.30
CA VAL A 208 1.39 -21.28 -21.16
C VAL A 208 0.17 -20.63 -20.51
N VAL A 209 0.07 -19.31 -20.64
CA VAL A 209 -1.04 -18.53 -20.08
C VAL A 209 -2.20 -18.48 -21.07
N VAL A 210 -3.28 -19.21 -20.78
CA VAL A 210 -4.42 -19.36 -21.69
C VAL A 210 -5.77 -19.07 -21.02
N GLY A 211 -6.79 -18.79 -21.83
CA GLY A 211 -8.17 -18.67 -21.38
C GLY A 211 -8.92 -20.00 -21.39
N ARG A 212 -10.12 -19.98 -20.80
CA ARG A 212 -11.08 -21.08 -20.93
C ARG A 212 -11.68 -21.16 -22.34
N PRO A 213 -12.01 -22.37 -22.84
CA PRO A 213 -12.70 -22.55 -24.11
C PRO A 213 -14.04 -21.79 -24.16
N GLU A 214 -14.80 -21.78 -23.07
CA GLU A 214 -16.13 -21.12 -23.00
C GLU A 214 -16.04 -19.58 -22.96
N GLY A 215 -14.83 -19.04 -22.92
CA GLY A 215 -14.55 -17.61 -22.85
C GLY A 215 -14.40 -16.91 -24.20
N VAL A 216 -14.51 -17.62 -25.34
CA VAL A 216 -14.37 -17.02 -26.68
C VAL A 216 -15.29 -15.80 -26.85
N GLY A 217 -14.73 -14.69 -27.32
CA GLY A 217 -15.46 -13.44 -27.54
C GLY A 217 -15.77 -12.65 -26.28
N LYS A 218 -15.32 -13.11 -25.10
CA LYS A 218 -15.37 -12.35 -23.84
C LYS A 218 -14.11 -11.51 -23.60
N GLY A 219 -13.11 -11.65 -24.47
CA GLY A 219 -11.83 -10.96 -24.38
C GLY A 219 -11.02 -11.31 -23.14
N ARG A 220 -10.11 -10.40 -22.76
CA ARG A 220 -9.31 -10.48 -21.53
C ARG A 220 -9.51 -9.21 -20.70
N PRO A 221 -10.40 -9.23 -19.68
CA PRO A 221 -10.60 -8.09 -18.80
C PRO A 221 -9.33 -7.63 -18.10
N THR A 222 -9.24 -6.32 -17.86
CA THR A 222 -8.20 -5.72 -17.01
C THR A 222 -8.48 -6.06 -15.54
N GLY A 223 -7.45 -6.41 -14.77
CA GLY A 223 -7.59 -6.73 -13.36
C GLY A 223 -6.53 -7.68 -12.83
N SER A 224 -6.71 -8.12 -11.59
CA SER A 224 -5.87 -9.11 -10.91
C SER A 224 -6.51 -10.49 -10.99
N TYR A 225 -5.77 -11.45 -11.54
CA TYR A 225 -6.10 -12.87 -11.63
C TYR A 225 -5.29 -13.64 -10.60
N GLU A 226 -5.94 -14.15 -9.57
CA GLU A 226 -5.26 -14.88 -8.49
C GLU A 226 -5.34 -16.39 -8.67
N PHE A 227 -4.19 -17.06 -8.58
CA PHE A 227 -4.03 -18.50 -8.41
C PHE A 227 -3.71 -18.74 -6.94
N ARG A 228 -4.69 -19.21 -6.17
CA ARG A 228 -4.55 -19.33 -4.70
C ARG A 228 -4.14 -20.73 -4.28
N GLY A 229 -3.01 -20.82 -3.59
CA GLY A 229 -2.53 -21.98 -2.87
C GLY A 229 -3.03 -22.08 -1.43
N SER A 230 -2.31 -22.81 -0.59
CA SER A 230 -2.48 -22.86 0.87
C SER A 230 -1.81 -21.68 1.58
N ASP A 231 -2.31 -21.32 2.78
CA ASP A 231 -1.68 -20.39 3.73
C ASP A 231 -1.04 -19.14 3.09
N ASP A 232 -1.87 -18.32 2.45
CA ASP A 232 -1.53 -17.06 1.76
C ASP A 232 -0.54 -17.16 0.57
N SER A 233 -0.15 -18.36 0.15
CA SER A 233 0.59 -18.58 -1.10
C SER A 233 -0.30 -18.19 -2.29
N VAL A 234 -0.04 -17.03 -2.89
CA VAL A 234 -0.79 -16.52 -4.04
C VAL A 234 0.16 -16.14 -5.15
N LEU A 235 -0.02 -16.78 -6.31
CA LEU A 235 0.53 -16.29 -7.57
C LEU A 235 -0.54 -15.42 -8.23
N GLN A 236 -0.17 -14.24 -8.67
CA GLN A 236 -1.06 -13.28 -9.29
C GLN A 236 -0.58 -12.94 -10.70
N LEU A 237 -1.52 -12.87 -11.62
CA LEU A 237 -1.33 -12.21 -12.91
C LEU A 237 -2.16 -10.94 -12.97
N ALA A 238 -1.50 -9.79 -12.97
CA ALA A 238 -2.14 -8.52 -13.27
C ALA A 238 -2.19 -8.32 -14.79
N VAL A 239 -3.36 -7.91 -15.29
CA VAL A 239 -3.61 -7.68 -16.72
C VAL A 239 -4.13 -6.27 -16.91
N TRP A 240 -3.56 -5.53 -17.86
CA TRP A 240 -4.08 -4.23 -18.27
C TRP A 240 -3.94 -3.99 -19.77
N ASP A 241 -4.62 -2.97 -20.27
CA ASP A 241 -4.50 -2.52 -21.66
C ASP A 241 -3.13 -1.89 -21.90
N THR A 242 -2.36 -2.43 -22.86
CA THR A 242 -0.98 -1.99 -23.13
C THR A 242 -0.92 -0.56 -23.60
N ASP A 243 -1.83 -0.17 -24.49
CA ASP A 243 -1.83 1.13 -25.12
C ASP A 243 -2.55 2.18 -24.26
N ASN A 244 -3.51 1.74 -23.44
CA ASN A 244 -4.35 2.61 -22.62
C ASN A 244 -4.40 2.16 -21.14
N PRO A 245 -3.26 2.16 -20.41
CA PRO A 245 -3.20 1.71 -19.02
C PRO A 245 -3.95 2.61 -18.03
N GLY A 246 -4.25 3.86 -18.40
CA GLY A 246 -4.83 4.87 -17.53
C GLY A 246 -6.32 4.71 -17.22
N PRO A 247 -6.92 5.70 -16.56
CA PRO A 247 -8.36 5.76 -16.35
C PRO A 247 -9.13 5.89 -17.67
N ASN A 248 -10.29 5.24 -17.73
CA ASN A 248 -11.22 5.30 -18.86
C ASN A 248 -12.38 6.28 -18.63
N THR A 249 -12.43 6.92 -17.46
CA THR A 249 -13.43 7.91 -17.10
C THR A 249 -12.75 9.24 -16.80
N GLN A 250 -13.29 10.30 -17.40
CA GLN A 250 -12.81 11.65 -17.14
C GLN A 250 -13.26 12.09 -15.73
N SER A 251 -12.34 12.71 -15.00
CA SER A 251 -12.63 13.33 -13.70
C SER A 251 -13.59 14.52 -13.86
N ARG A 252 -14.48 14.71 -12.87
CA ARG A 252 -15.31 15.93 -12.74
C ARG A 252 -14.48 17.20 -12.58
N PHE A 253 -13.22 17.06 -12.16
CA PHE A 253 -12.31 18.18 -11.90
C PHE A 253 -11.39 18.46 -13.09
N ALA A 254 -11.57 17.78 -14.23
CA ALA A 254 -10.76 18.02 -15.42
C ALA A 254 -10.76 19.52 -15.80
N GLY A 255 -9.57 20.04 -16.10
CA GLY A 255 -9.36 21.46 -16.43
C GLY A 255 -9.29 22.40 -15.22
N THR A 256 -9.34 21.88 -13.99
CA THR A 256 -9.12 22.69 -12.78
C THR A 256 -7.64 22.96 -12.60
N SER A 257 -7.28 24.20 -12.21
CA SER A 257 -5.94 24.53 -11.73
C SER A 257 -5.96 24.63 -10.20
N LEU A 258 -4.95 24.03 -9.55
CA LEU A 258 -4.85 23.98 -8.09
C LEU A 258 -3.56 24.66 -7.62
N PRO A 259 -3.56 25.27 -6.43
CA PRO A 259 -2.31 25.65 -5.78
C PRO A 259 -1.48 24.39 -5.48
N PRO A 260 -0.13 24.50 -5.48
CA PRO A 260 0.73 23.37 -5.12
C PRO A 260 0.49 22.95 -3.66
N LEU A 261 0.57 21.64 -3.38
CA LEU A 261 0.49 21.10 -2.01
C LEU A 261 1.74 21.44 -1.20
N SER A 262 2.89 21.44 -1.86
CA SER A 262 4.21 21.74 -1.31
C SER A 262 5.05 22.44 -2.39
N THR A 263 6.01 23.25 -1.98
CA THR A 263 7.02 23.82 -2.88
C THR A 263 8.18 22.86 -3.15
N GLU A 264 8.30 21.80 -2.35
CA GLU A 264 9.40 20.83 -2.40
C GLU A 264 9.03 19.55 -3.13
N GLU A 265 7.75 19.19 -3.16
CA GLU A 265 7.26 17.93 -3.72
C GLU A 265 6.35 18.16 -4.92
N THR A 266 6.53 17.32 -5.93
CA THR A 266 5.69 17.28 -7.14
C THR A 266 4.53 16.31 -6.96
N THR A 267 3.35 16.67 -7.45
CA THR A 267 2.13 15.86 -7.30
C THR A 267 1.51 15.55 -8.67
N ALA A 268 1.29 14.26 -8.94
CA ALA A 268 0.49 13.83 -10.09
C ALA A 268 -0.99 13.78 -9.72
N TRP A 269 -1.83 14.59 -10.37
CA TRP A 269 -3.25 14.65 -10.05
C TRP A 269 -4.11 13.73 -10.91
N TYR A 270 -5.05 13.02 -10.29
CA TYR A 270 -5.99 12.15 -11.00
C TYR A 270 -6.80 12.86 -12.09
N HIS A 271 -7.16 14.13 -11.88
CA HIS A 271 -7.95 14.88 -12.84
C HIS A 271 -7.16 15.36 -14.08
N GLU A 272 -5.86 15.16 -14.06
CA GLU A 272 -4.94 15.37 -15.18
C GLU A 272 -4.57 14.03 -15.86
N ALA A 273 -4.89 12.89 -15.23
CA ALA A 273 -4.61 11.57 -15.77
C ALA A 273 -5.50 11.28 -16.98
N ASP A 274 -4.88 10.69 -18.01
CA ASP A 274 -5.51 10.28 -19.25
C ASP A 274 -5.35 8.77 -19.50
N ALA A 275 -5.83 8.29 -20.65
CA ALA A 275 -5.74 6.89 -21.03
C ALA A 275 -4.31 6.33 -21.05
N THR A 276 -3.28 7.16 -21.18
CA THR A 276 -1.86 6.73 -21.22
C THR A 276 -1.19 6.71 -19.84
N THR A 277 -1.85 7.25 -18.82
CA THR A 277 -1.27 7.45 -17.48
C THR A 277 -1.14 6.11 -16.74
N THR A 278 0.09 5.64 -16.54
CA THR A 278 0.34 4.30 -15.96
C THR A 278 0.16 4.19 -14.45
N THR A 279 0.22 5.30 -13.72
CA THR A 279 0.11 5.33 -12.26
C THR A 279 -0.80 6.47 -11.85
N PHE A 280 -1.79 6.20 -11.03
CA PHE A 280 -2.77 7.21 -10.61
C PHE A 280 -3.49 6.76 -9.35
N VAL A 281 -4.03 7.71 -8.60
CA VAL A 281 -4.93 7.44 -7.46
C VAL A 281 -6.37 7.77 -7.87
N ARG A 282 -7.24 6.76 -7.91
CA ARG A 282 -8.63 6.90 -8.33
C ARG A 282 -9.56 6.94 -7.12
N PRO A 283 -10.41 7.96 -6.98
CA PRO A 283 -11.47 7.95 -5.98
C PRO A 283 -12.67 7.11 -6.47
N SER A 284 -13.35 6.40 -5.57
CA SER A 284 -14.60 5.69 -5.87
C SER A 284 -15.76 6.64 -6.17
N ARG A 285 -15.65 7.88 -5.71
CA ARG A 285 -16.52 9.01 -6.06
C ARG A 285 -15.79 10.32 -5.78
N GLU A 286 -16.06 11.32 -6.60
CA GLU A 286 -15.45 12.64 -6.50
C GLU A 286 -16.33 13.68 -5.79
N ARG A 287 -17.53 13.27 -5.35
CA ARG A 287 -18.46 14.09 -4.56
C ARG A 287 -19.33 13.25 -3.63
N GLY A 288 -19.61 13.73 -2.42
CA GLY A 288 -20.50 13.06 -1.48
C GLY A 288 -20.99 13.95 -0.34
N THR A 289 -22.18 13.67 0.20
CA THR A 289 -22.76 14.40 1.34
C THR A 289 -22.37 13.73 2.65
N LEU A 290 -21.87 14.50 3.62
CA LEU A 290 -21.48 14.02 4.93
C LEU A 290 -22.69 13.47 5.72
N PRO A 291 -22.53 12.36 6.48
CA PRO A 291 -21.37 11.49 6.53
C PRO A 291 -21.23 10.63 5.26
N VAL A 292 -20.01 10.39 4.80
CA VAL A 292 -19.76 9.62 3.56
C VAL A 292 -18.50 8.77 3.65
N GLN A 293 -18.55 7.63 2.96
CA GLN A 293 -17.39 6.79 2.69
C GLN A 293 -16.88 7.01 1.26
N VAL A 294 -15.58 7.23 1.11
CA VAL A 294 -14.90 7.38 -0.19
C VAL A 294 -13.62 6.55 -0.17
N ALA A 295 -13.50 5.62 -1.11
CA ALA A 295 -12.30 4.80 -1.28
C ALA A 295 -11.37 5.47 -2.29
N PHE A 296 -10.06 5.46 -2.03
CA PHE A 296 -9.03 5.97 -2.91
C PHE A 296 -8.07 4.85 -3.22
N THR A 297 -7.97 4.48 -4.49
CA THR A 297 -7.14 3.36 -4.95
C THR A 297 -5.98 3.90 -5.75
N PHE A 298 -4.76 3.74 -5.24
CA PHE A 298 -3.57 3.90 -6.08
C PHE A 298 -3.36 2.64 -6.91
N VAL A 299 -3.13 2.81 -8.21
CA VAL A 299 -2.93 1.72 -9.17
C VAL A 299 -1.57 1.89 -9.83
N ASN A 300 -0.73 0.85 -9.79
CA ASN A 300 0.56 0.83 -10.47
C ASN A 300 0.53 -0.10 -11.69
N LYS A 301 0.24 0.44 -12.88
CA LYS A 301 0.38 -0.25 -14.18
C LYS A 301 1.64 0.17 -14.92
N SER A 302 2.65 0.65 -14.19
CA SER A 302 3.97 0.91 -14.76
C SER A 302 4.82 -0.35 -14.76
N ARG A 303 6.05 -0.24 -15.28
CA ARG A 303 7.06 -1.31 -15.24
C ARG A 303 8.00 -1.20 -14.03
N GLN A 304 7.75 -0.25 -13.12
CA GLN A 304 8.61 0.02 -11.96
C GLN A 304 7.82 -0.06 -10.66
N THR A 305 8.50 -0.46 -9.60
CA THR A 305 7.95 -0.41 -8.23
C THR A 305 7.91 1.03 -7.75
N THR A 306 6.81 1.41 -7.09
CA THR A 306 6.70 2.68 -6.35
C THR A 306 6.96 2.43 -4.88
N GLU A 307 7.60 3.36 -4.18
CA GLU A 307 8.00 3.19 -2.79
C GLU A 307 7.37 4.25 -1.87
N CYS A 308 7.49 4.03 -0.56
CA CYS A 308 7.12 4.94 0.52
C CYS A 308 5.67 5.44 0.50
N GLY A 309 4.75 4.51 0.24
CA GLY A 309 3.31 4.77 0.27
C GLY A 309 2.82 5.19 1.65
N HIS A 310 2.28 6.40 1.73
CA HIS A 310 1.63 6.96 2.91
C HIS A 310 0.42 7.80 2.47
N TRP A 311 -0.59 7.96 3.32
CA TRP A 311 -1.85 8.62 2.94
C TRP A 311 -2.08 9.89 3.75
N ASN A 312 -2.31 11.01 3.07
CA ASN A 312 -2.62 12.30 3.68
C ASN A 312 -3.99 12.82 3.21
N LEU A 313 -4.66 13.58 4.07
CA LEU A 313 -5.86 14.34 3.74
C LEU A 313 -5.57 15.83 3.92
N TYR A 314 -5.90 16.62 2.90
CA TYR A 314 -5.82 18.07 2.91
C TYR A 314 -7.18 18.70 2.60
N LYS A 315 -7.44 19.90 3.12
CA LYS A 315 -8.57 20.76 2.75
C LYS A 315 -8.07 22.00 2.03
N LEU A 316 -8.74 22.40 0.95
CA LEU A 316 -8.49 23.66 0.26
C LEU A 316 -9.36 24.77 0.88
N VAL A 317 -8.73 25.81 1.42
CA VAL A 317 -9.39 27.00 1.98
C VAL A 317 -8.62 28.23 1.49
N ASP A 318 -9.32 29.23 0.96
CA ASP A 318 -8.74 30.50 0.48
C ASP A 318 -7.50 30.35 -0.42
N GLY A 319 -7.53 29.34 -1.31
CA GLY A 319 -6.44 29.08 -2.25
C GLY A 319 -5.20 28.42 -1.63
N ARG A 320 -5.31 27.86 -0.42
CA ARG A 320 -4.22 27.17 0.29
C ARG A 320 -4.66 25.80 0.79
N TRP A 321 -3.73 24.85 0.77
CA TRP A 321 -3.94 23.51 1.29
C TRP A 321 -3.59 23.45 2.78
N HIS A 322 -4.51 22.92 3.58
CA HIS A 322 -4.34 22.68 4.99
C HIS A 322 -4.34 21.18 5.26
N HIS A 323 -3.25 20.67 5.82
CA HIS A 323 -3.13 19.27 6.18
C HIS A 323 -4.02 18.94 7.38
N ILE A 324 -4.84 17.88 7.26
CA ILE A 324 -5.81 17.46 8.26
C ILE A 324 -5.32 16.24 9.03
N VAL A 325 -4.88 15.20 8.31
CA VAL A 325 -4.44 13.92 8.87
C VAL A 325 -3.52 13.16 7.92
N PRO A 326 -2.68 12.23 8.44
CA PRO A 326 -2.34 11.99 9.84
C PRO A 326 -1.28 12.98 10.36
N ASN A 327 -1.27 13.26 11.66
CA ASN A 327 -0.26 14.15 12.25
C ASN A 327 1.18 13.62 12.17
N MET A 328 1.35 12.30 12.05
CA MET A 328 2.65 11.67 11.82
C MET A 328 2.47 10.47 10.92
N HIS A 329 3.48 10.21 10.12
CA HIS A 329 3.70 8.91 9.49
C HIS A 329 4.74 8.17 10.33
N PHE A 330 4.50 6.89 10.58
CA PHE A 330 5.59 6.02 10.99
C PHE A 330 6.49 5.80 9.76
N SER A 331 7.77 5.54 9.99
CA SER A 331 8.76 5.28 8.93
C SER A 331 8.55 3.90 8.28
N ASP A 332 7.33 3.61 7.85
CA ASP A 332 6.90 2.43 7.12
C ASP A 332 6.88 2.78 5.63
N CYS A 333 7.99 2.48 4.95
CA CYS A 333 8.11 2.70 3.51
C CYS A 333 7.61 1.45 2.77
N ARG A 334 6.30 1.42 2.48
CA ARG A 334 5.69 0.32 1.72
C ARG A 334 6.00 0.44 0.23
N ARG A 335 6.26 -0.69 -0.40
CA ARG A 335 6.49 -0.81 -1.84
C ARG A 335 5.22 -1.31 -2.52
N LEU A 336 4.92 -0.78 -3.70
CA LEU A 336 3.88 -1.31 -4.57
C LEU A 336 4.47 -1.64 -5.93
N ASN A 337 4.54 -2.94 -6.20
CA ASN A 337 5.08 -3.49 -7.44
C ASN A 337 4.19 -3.18 -8.66
N PRO A 338 4.73 -3.32 -9.88
CA PRO A 338 3.92 -3.38 -11.10
C PRO A 338 2.73 -4.34 -10.98
N GLY A 339 1.58 -3.95 -11.51
CA GLY A 339 0.33 -4.70 -11.37
C GLY A 339 -0.27 -4.67 -9.96
N GLY A 340 0.31 -3.91 -9.03
CA GLY A 340 -0.22 -3.71 -7.69
C GLY A 340 -1.28 -2.61 -7.63
N ALA A 341 -2.16 -2.70 -6.63
CA ALA A 341 -3.06 -1.62 -6.25
C ALA A 341 -3.20 -1.58 -4.72
N GLU A 342 -3.29 -0.38 -4.16
CA GLU A 342 -3.48 -0.16 -2.73
C GLU A 342 -4.69 0.78 -2.54
N THR A 343 -5.60 0.40 -1.64
CA THR A 343 -6.82 1.17 -1.38
C THR A 343 -6.85 1.69 0.05
N TRP A 344 -7.10 2.99 0.21
CA TRP A 344 -7.37 3.63 1.49
C TRP A 344 -8.76 4.26 1.49
N THR A 345 -9.52 4.01 2.55
CA THR A 345 -10.91 4.48 2.66
C THR A 345 -11.04 5.63 3.65
N LEU A 346 -11.53 6.78 3.19
CA LEU A 346 -11.96 7.89 4.03
C LEU A 346 -13.41 7.65 4.49
N ASN A 347 -13.61 7.49 5.80
CA ASN A 347 -14.93 7.58 6.41
C ASN A 347 -15.06 8.99 7.03
N ALA A 348 -15.72 9.89 6.31
CA ALA A 348 -15.82 11.31 6.64
C ALA A 348 -17.09 11.60 7.44
N TYR A 349 -16.95 12.31 8.57
CA TYR A 349 -18.03 12.71 9.45
C TYR A 349 -17.97 14.21 9.75
N HIS A 350 -19.13 14.86 9.85
CA HIS A 350 -19.23 16.26 10.25
C HIS A 350 -19.03 16.45 11.76
N GLY A 351 -19.61 15.56 12.58
CA GLY A 351 -19.37 15.51 14.02
C GLY A 351 -18.25 14.54 14.37
N ASP A 352 -18.36 13.91 15.54
CA ASP A 352 -17.42 12.87 15.95
C ASP A 352 -17.34 11.72 14.94
N ALA A 353 -16.11 11.25 14.73
CA ALA A 353 -15.88 10.01 14.02
C ALA A 353 -16.32 8.83 14.88
N LEU A 354 -16.85 7.79 14.24
CA LEU A 354 -17.08 6.52 14.92
C LEU A 354 -15.75 5.96 15.45
N SER A 355 -15.78 5.43 16.68
CA SER A 355 -14.65 4.73 17.27
C SER A 355 -14.23 3.56 16.39
N CYS A 356 -12.92 3.40 16.24
CA CYS A 356 -12.34 2.31 15.49
C CYS A 356 -12.39 1.01 16.30
N LEU A 357 -13.09 0.00 15.79
CA LEU A 357 -13.00 -1.36 16.30
C LEU A 357 -11.71 -2.00 15.75
N GLU A 358 -10.69 -2.09 16.61
CA GLU A 358 -9.45 -2.88 16.52
C GLU A 358 -8.55 -2.80 15.26
N SER A 359 -8.91 -2.18 14.12
CA SER A 359 -8.11 -2.29 12.87
C SER A 359 -8.13 -1.13 11.86
N CYS A 360 -8.45 0.11 12.24
CA CYS A 360 -8.43 1.28 11.33
C CYS A 360 -7.02 1.75 10.87
N GLY A 361 -5.99 0.90 10.96
CA GLY A 361 -4.61 1.32 10.72
C GLY A 361 -4.19 1.32 9.25
N ALA A 362 -4.69 0.37 8.45
CA ALA A 362 -4.17 0.13 7.09
C ALA A 362 -5.18 0.40 5.97
N ALA A 363 -6.43 -0.07 6.09
CA ALA A 363 -7.40 -0.05 4.97
C ALA A 363 -8.26 1.23 4.88
N GLY A 364 -8.17 2.13 5.87
CA GLY A 364 -8.98 3.34 5.90
C GLY A 364 -9.02 4.02 7.26
N ARG A 365 -9.56 5.24 7.32
CA ARG A 365 -9.59 6.06 8.52
C ARG A 365 -10.94 6.75 8.73
N ASN A 366 -11.41 6.71 9.97
CA ASN A 366 -12.53 7.52 10.43
C ASN A 366 -12.03 8.92 10.78
N VAL A 367 -12.54 9.93 10.08
CA VAL A 367 -12.15 11.33 10.26
C VAL A 367 -13.41 12.13 10.56
N GLY A 368 -13.52 12.56 11.82
CA GLY A 368 -14.57 13.46 12.29
C GLY A 368 -14.19 14.92 12.13
N TYR A 369 -15.17 15.77 12.37
CA TYR A 369 -15.07 17.22 12.28
C TYR A 369 -14.60 17.70 10.90
N LEU A 370 -15.19 17.15 9.83
CA LEU A 370 -14.99 17.61 8.47
C LEU A 370 -16.16 18.49 8.03
N GLY A 371 -15.86 19.65 7.46
CA GLY A 371 -16.87 20.55 6.89
C GLY A 371 -17.13 20.28 5.42
N GLY A 372 -18.12 20.99 4.88
CA GLY A 372 -18.24 21.13 3.43
C GLY A 372 -16.98 21.76 2.82
N GLY A 373 -16.59 21.31 1.62
CA GLY A 373 -15.48 21.89 0.87
C GLY A 373 -14.76 20.91 -0.03
N ARG A 374 -13.67 21.40 -0.63
CA ARG A 374 -12.78 20.62 -1.49
C ARG A 374 -11.64 20.02 -0.68
N TYR A 375 -11.43 18.73 -0.86
CA TYR A 375 -10.38 17.97 -0.20
C TYR A 375 -9.49 17.28 -1.24
N ALA A 376 -8.24 17.07 -0.86
CA ALA A 376 -7.30 16.22 -1.59
C ALA A 376 -6.88 15.06 -0.70
N VAL A 377 -6.93 13.85 -1.26
CA VAL A 377 -6.27 12.67 -0.69
C VAL A 377 -5.02 12.42 -1.48
N VAL A 378 -3.90 12.39 -0.77
CA VAL A 378 -2.57 12.34 -1.35
C VAL A 378 -1.90 11.06 -0.89
N VAL A 379 -1.33 10.32 -1.83
CA VAL A 379 -0.57 9.11 -1.58
C VAL A 379 0.88 9.32 -1.97
N GLY A 380 1.82 8.94 -1.09
CA GLY A 380 3.26 9.04 -1.34
C GLY A 380 3.78 8.14 -2.47
N TYR A 381 2.90 7.44 -3.19
CA TYR A 381 3.28 6.74 -4.42
C TYR A 381 3.21 7.71 -5.60
N GLY A 382 4.30 7.82 -6.36
CA GLY A 382 4.38 8.59 -7.59
C GLY A 382 5.29 7.93 -8.63
N ARG A 383 5.07 8.26 -9.90
CA ARG A 383 5.97 7.90 -11.01
C ARG A 383 6.32 9.18 -11.74
N HIS A 384 7.60 9.54 -11.75
CA HIS A 384 8.10 10.86 -12.22
C HIS A 384 7.65 12.06 -11.36
N THR A 385 6.85 11.80 -10.33
CA THR A 385 6.50 12.73 -9.26
C THR A 385 6.76 12.06 -7.93
N ASP A 386 6.84 12.87 -6.86
CA ASP A 386 7.05 12.37 -5.51
C ASP A 386 5.80 11.69 -4.94
N GLN A 387 4.62 12.14 -5.38
CA GLN A 387 3.33 11.64 -4.90
C GLN A 387 2.22 11.73 -5.96
N SER A 388 1.10 11.09 -5.67
CA SER A 388 -0.13 11.14 -6.48
C SER A 388 -1.30 11.63 -5.63
N ALA A 389 -2.26 12.34 -6.21
CA ALA A 389 -3.40 12.88 -5.48
C ALA A 389 -4.71 12.82 -6.25
N ALA A 390 -5.81 12.69 -5.51
CA ALA A 390 -7.16 12.80 -6.04
C ALA A 390 -7.99 13.76 -5.20
N LEU A 391 -8.91 14.45 -5.88
CA LEU A 391 -9.83 15.38 -5.25
C LEU A 391 -11.15 14.70 -4.87
N VAL A 392 -11.79 15.26 -3.84
CA VAL A 392 -13.18 14.97 -3.50
C VAL A 392 -13.85 16.24 -2.95
N ASP A 393 -15.05 16.54 -3.43
CA ASP A 393 -15.90 17.59 -2.84
C ASP A 393 -16.84 16.96 -1.80
N LEU A 394 -16.68 17.33 -0.53
CA LEU A 394 -17.58 16.94 0.55
C LEU A 394 -18.67 18.00 0.72
N LEU A 395 -19.93 17.58 0.76
CA LEU A 395 -21.08 18.46 0.96
C LEU A 395 -21.56 18.35 2.41
N GLY A 396 -21.82 19.49 3.03
CA GLY A 396 -22.28 19.61 4.40
C GLY A 396 -22.01 21.01 4.92
N ASP A 397 -22.36 21.24 6.18
CA ASP A 397 -22.12 22.52 6.83
C ASP A 397 -20.62 22.72 7.12
N SER A 398 -20.21 23.97 7.30
CA SER A 398 -18.88 24.30 7.81
C SER A 398 -18.75 23.85 9.26
N VAL A 399 -17.54 23.47 9.67
CA VAL A 399 -17.25 23.08 11.06
C VAL A 399 -17.25 24.31 11.96
N THR A 400 -18.01 24.24 13.05
CA THR A 400 -17.95 25.22 14.13
C THR A 400 -16.99 24.74 15.21
N VAL A 401 -16.14 25.62 15.70
CA VAL A 401 -15.27 25.33 16.85
C VAL A 401 -16.11 25.36 18.12
N VAL A 402 -16.19 24.22 18.80
CA VAL A 402 -16.89 24.07 20.09
C VAL A 402 -15.89 23.57 21.13
N PRO A 403 -16.00 23.97 22.41
CA PRO A 403 -15.07 23.52 23.44
C PRO A 403 -15.21 22.01 23.68
N THR A 404 -14.28 21.41 24.43
CA THR A 404 -14.47 20.05 24.95
C THR A 404 -15.46 20.06 26.11
N GLU A 405 -16.24 19.00 26.28
CA GLU A 405 -17.36 18.96 27.25
C GLU A 405 -16.93 19.02 28.73
N ASP A 406 -15.66 18.73 29.00
CA ASP A 406 -15.11 18.58 30.35
C ASP A 406 -14.40 19.83 30.88
N VAL A 407 -14.33 20.93 30.11
CA VAL A 407 -13.77 22.19 30.61
C VAL A 407 -14.84 23.05 31.28
N THR A 408 -14.39 23.88 32.21
CA THR A 408 -15.21 24.94 32.81
C THR A 408 -14.72 26.29 32.35
N ALA A 409 -15.61 27.27 32.19
CA ALA A 409 -15.27 28.61 31.72
C ALA A 409 -15.88 29.67 32.64
N THR A 410 -15.10 30.68 32.99
CA THR A 410 -15.52 31.81 33.84
C THR A 410 -15.05 33.12 33.21
N GLN A 411 -15.96 34.06 33.01
CA GLN A 411 -15.65 35.38 32.47
C GLN A 411 -15.42 36.39 33.60
N SER A 412 -14.35 37.19 33.46
CA SER A 412 -14.05 38.33 34.31
C SER A 412 -13.69 39.53 33.44
N GLY A 413 -14.63 40.46 33.26
CA GLY A 413 -14.45 41.59 32.33
C GLY A 413 -14.33 41.09 30.89
N THR A 414 -13.25 41.49 30.20
CA THR A 414 -12.91 41.06 28.84
C THR A 414 -12.00 39.82 28.80
N THR A 415 -11.76 39.18 29.95
CA THR A 415 -10.95 37.95 30.03
C THR A 415 -11.84 36.73 30.27
N MET A 416 -11.72 35.72 29.42
CA MET A 416 -12.29 34.39 29.64
C MET A 416 -11.23 33.45 30.22
N THR A 417 -11.47 32.89 31.42
CA THR A 417 -10.62 31.83 31.98
C THR A 417 -11.28 30.48 31.77
N VAL A 418 -10.60 29.58 31.07
CA VAL A 418 -11.02 28.21 30.78
C VAL A 418 -10.14 27.26 31.59
N THR A 419 -10.73 26.32 32.32
CA THR A 419 -9.99 25.37 33.16
C THR A 419 -10.26 23.95 32.71
N SER A 420 -9.18 23.28 32.29
CA SER A 420 -9.15 21.85 31.97
C SER A 420 -9.11 21.03 33.26
N PRO A 421 -9.73 19.84 33.31
CA PRO A 421 -9.67 18.97 34.49
C PRO A 421 -8.26 18.47 34.80
N LYS A 422 -7.31 18.67 33.87
CA LYS A 422 -5.91 18.28 34.04
C LYS A 422 -5.05 19.32 34.77
N TYR A 423 -5.58 20.52 34.99
CA TYR A 423 -4.86 21.57 35.67
C TYR A 423 -4.79 21.27 37.18
N GLU A 424 -3.58 21.25 37.74
CA GLU A 424 -3.33 20.98 39.17
C GLU A 424 -3.89 19.63 39.66
N ASP A 425 -3.98 18.62 38.80
CA ASP A 425 -4.55 17.33 39.17
C ASP A 425 -3.56 16.36 39.84
N GLY A 426 -2.27 16.71 39.88
CA GLY A 426 -1.19 15.93 40.50
C GLY A 426 -0.85 14.61 39.80
N THR A 427 -1.41 14.34 38.62
CA THR A 427 -1.25 13.07 37.88
C THR A 427 -0.74 13.23 36.44
N HIS A 428 -0.95 14.41 35.84
CA HIS A 428 -0.47 14.76 34.51
C HIS A 428 0.85 15.57 34.58
N PRO A 429 1.50 15.87 33.43
CA PRO A 429 2.64 16.79 33.40
C PRO A 429 2.34 18.10 34.15
N PRO A 430 3.38 18.88 34.53
CA PRO A 430 3.20 20.12 35.27
C PRO A 430 2.11 21.03 34.69
N SER A 431 1.41 21.74 35.56
CA SER A 431 0.40 22.71 35.13
C SER A 431 1.02 23.77 34.24
N ALA A 432 0.30 24.16 33.19
CA ALA A 432 0.66 25.24 32.31
C ALA A 432 -0.55 26.11 32.00
N THR A 433 -0.30 27.35 31.58
CA THR A 433 -1.33 28.28 31.14
C THR A 433 -1.04 28.70 29.70
N LEU A 434 -2.06 28.67 28.84
CA LEU A 434 -2.04 29.30 27.53
C LEU A 434 -2.82 30.61 27.58
N THR A 435 -2.25 31.68 27.05
CA THR A 435 -2.95 32.97 26.90
C THR A 435 -3.08 33.28 25.42
N LEU A 436 -4.31 33.38 24.92
CA LEU A 436 -4.65 33.76 23.55
C LEU A 436 -5.09 35.23 23.53
N THR A 437 -4.49 36.02 22.65
CA THR A 437 -4.85 37.42 22.38
C THR A 437 -4.88 37.69 20.88
N GLU A 438 -5.55 38.75 20.45
CA GLU A 438 -5.42 39.24 19.08
C GLU A 438 -3.99 39.71 18.79
N ALA A 439 -3.59 39.61 17.53
CA ALA A 439 -2.31 40.09 17.02
C ALA A 439 -2.52 40.85 15.71
N ASP A 440 -1.55 41.70 15.34
CA ASP A 440 -1.64 42.49 14.12
C ASP A 440 -1.47 41.63 12.86
N THR A 441 -0.55 40.65 12.89
CA THR A 441 -0.15 39.85 11.74
C THR A 441 0.26 38.44 12.14
N ALA A 442 0.03 37.49 11.24
CA ALA A 442 0.54 36.13 11.32
C ALA A 442 0.66 35.54 9.91
N ASP A 443 1.69 34.72 9.69
CA ASP A 443 1.93 34.08 8.37
C ASP A 443 1.28 32.70 8.27
N GLU A 444 1.19 31.99 9.40
CA GLU A 444 0.56 30.67 9.48
C GLU A 444 -0.96 30.81 9.56
N SER A 445 -1.70 29.93 8.88
CA SER A 445 -3.17 29.88 8.94
C SER A 445 -3.65 28.51 9.38
N ILE A 446 -4.57 28.49 10.36
CA ILE A 446 -5.24 27.27 10.84
C ILE A 446 -6.73 27.32 10.54
N ILE A 447 -7.35 26.16 10.36
CA ILE A 447 -8.78 26.03 10.01
C ILE A 447 -9.57 25.23 11.06
N PRO A 448 -10.91 25.38 11.13
CA PRO A 448 -11.74 24.68 12.12
C PRO A 448 -11.54 23.16 12.14
N GLU A 449 -11.36 22.51 10.99
CA GLU A 449 -11.10 21.08 10.88
C GLU A 449 -9.81 20.65 11.60
N GLN A 450 -8.77 21.49 11.60
CA GLN A 450 -7.54 21.25 12.35
C GLN A 450 -7.76 21.50 13.84
N VAL A 451 -8.38 22.63 14.19
CA VAL A 451 -8.67 23.00 15.60
C VAL A 451 -9.46 21.92 16.33
N MET A 452 -10.43 21.29 15.65
CA MET A 452 -11.29 20.26 16.25
C MET A 452 -10.60 18.91 16.49
N ARG A 453 -9.34 18.72 16.04
CA ARG A 453 -8.61 17.46 16.25
C ARG A 453 -8.13 17.32 17.71
N PRO A 454 -8.03 16.09 18.26
CA PRO A 454 -7.62 15.86 19.65
C PRO A 454 -6.28 16.51 20.06
N ARG A 455 -5.29 16.54 19.16
CA ARG A 455 -3.97 17.17 19.42
C ARG A 455 -4.08 18.69 19.59
N TYR A 456 -5.04 19.33 18.93
CA TYR A 456 -5.24 20.78 18.98
C TYR A 456 -6.27 21.20 20.04
N ARG A 457 -6.44 20.37 21.08
CA ARG A 457 -7.35 20.64 22.19
C ARG A 457 -7.14 22.01 22.83
N GLY A 458 -5.89 22.47 22.93
CA GLY A 458 -5.60 23.81 23.45
C GLY A 458 -6.19 24.92 22.57
N PHE A 459 -6.10 24.81 21.24
CA PHE A 459 -6.79 25.72 20.32
C PHE A 459 -8.31 25.60 20.42
N ARG A 460 -8.83 24.37 20.46
CA ARG A 460 -10.27 24.12 20.59
C ARG A 460 -10.87 24.81 21.82
N ASN A 461 -10.18 24.73 22.95
CA ASN A 461 -10.65 25.29 24.23
C ASN A 461 -10.30 26.76 24.43
N THR A 462 -9.59 27.40 23.50
CA THR A 462 -9.33 28.85 23.51
C THR A 462 -10.17 29.56 22.46
N LEU A 463 -10.07 29.14 21.19
CA LEU A 463 -10.79 29.75 20.06
C LEU A 463 -12.31 29.66 20.16
N ALA A 464 -12.85 28.65 20.85
CA ALA A 464 -14.29 28.52 21.07
C ALA A 464 -14.91 29.68 21.88
N TYR A 465 -14.10 30.44 22.63
CA TYR A 465 -14.56 31.52 23.49
C TYR A 465 -14.22 32.93 22.98
N VAL A 466 -13.59 33.02 21.80
CA VAL A 466 -13.32 34.30 21.17
C VAL A 466 -14.65 34.93 20.72
N SER A 467 -14.86 36.19 21.11
CA SER A 467 -16.02 36.99 20.73
C SER A 467 -15.67 38.48 20.84
N GLU A 468 -16.50 39.36 20.29
CA GLU A 468 -16.32 40.81 20.37
C GLU A 468 -16.23 41.37 21.81
N SER A 469 -16.63 40.59 22.82
CA SER A 469 -16.61 40.98 24.24
C SER A 469 -15.40 40.45 25.02
N ILE A 470 -14.54 39.65 24.38
CA ILE A 470 -13.42 38.94 25.02
C ILE A 470 -12.12 39.28 24.29
N ASP A 471 -11.25 40.04 24.94
CA ASP A 471 -9.94 40.43 24.42
C ASP A 471 -8.88 39.35 24.68
N THR A 472 -9.09 38.52 25.71
CA THR A 472 -8.10 37.54 26.17
C THR A 472 -8.76 36.25 26.63
N VAL A 473 -8.26 35.12 26.14
CA VAL A 473 -8.67 33.80 26.62
C VAL A 473 -7.49 33.12 27.30
N VAL A 474 -7.66 32.77 28.58
CA VAL A 474 -6.65 32.10 29.40
C VAL A 474 -7.09 30.66 29.62
N LEU A 475 -6.35 29.69 29.06
CA LEU A 475 -6.58 28.26 29.28
C LEU A 475 -5.59 27.73 30.32
N ARG A 476 -6.12 27.31 31.47
CA ARG A 476 -5.41 26.55 32.51
C ARG A 476 -5.46 25.06 32.19
N THR A 477 -4.32 24.42 31.95
CA THR A 477 -4.20 23.03 31.47
C THR A 477 -2.86 22.39 31.91
N ASP A 478 -2.51 21.23 31.35
CA ASP A 478 -1.18 20.61 31.52
C ASP A 478 -0.18 21.11 30.44
N GLU A 479 1.12 20.94 30.71
CA GLU A 479 2.18 21.33 29.78
C GLU A 479 2.05 20.65 28.41
N HIS A 480 1.62 19.39 28.35
CA HIS A 480 1.50 18.67 27.08
C HIS A 480 0.46 19.29 26.13
N VAL A 481 -0.70 19.70 26.66
CA VAL A 481 -1.75 20.40 25.90
C VAL A 481 -1.30 21.80 25.52
N ALA A 482 -0.51 22.46 26.36
CA ALA A 482 0.04 23.77 26.05
C ALA A 482 1.09 23.68 24.92
N GLU A 483 2.04 22.76 25.03
CA GLU A 483 3.08 22.51 24.03
C GLU A 483 2.53 21.98 22.71
N SER A 484 1.40 21.27 22.70
CA SER A 484 0.77 20.85 21.44
C SER A 484 0.25 22.02 20.60
N VAL A 485 0.09 23.19 21.23
CA VAL A 485 -0.32 24.45 20.60
C VAL A 485 0.89 25.31 20.22
N VAL A 486 1.79 25.61 21.16
CA VAL A 486 2.92 26.52 20.90
C VAL A 486 4.12 25.83 20.22
N GLY A 487 4.28 24.53 20.41
CA GLY A 487 5.49 23.76 20.06
C GLY A 487 6.40 23.56 21.28
N TYR A 488 7.07 22.40 21.35
CA TYR A 488 7.86 21.98 22.52
C TYR A 488 8.89 23.02 23.00
N ASP A 489 9.65 23.60 22.07
CA ASP A 489 10.74 24.55 22.39
C ASP A 489 10.36 26.01 22.20
N ASN A 490 9.06 26.30 22.05
CA ASN A 490 8.57 27.66 21.79
C ASN A 490 7.82 28.21 23.01
N GLU A 491 7.92 29.52 23.20
CA GLU A 491 7.14 30.24 24.23
C GLU A 491 5.89 30.91 23.66
N MET A 492 5.84 31.06 22.34
CA MET A 492 4.80 31.81 21.65
C MET A 492 4.60 31.27 20.23
N ARG A 493 3.37 31.38 19.71
CA ARG A 493 3.01 31.12 18.32
C ARG A 493 1.99 32.13 17.82
N ARG A 494 2.12 32.57 16.57
CA ARG A 494 1.15 33.43 15.89
C ARG A 494 0.51 32.70 14.73
N PHE A 495 -0.80 32.90 14.55
CA PHE A 495 -1.56 32.26 13.47
C PHE A 495 -2.79 33.08 13.09
N VAL A 496 -3.29 32.88 11.88
CA VAL A 496 -4.55 33.41 11.37
C VAL A 496 -5.63 32.35 11.54
N PHE A 497 -6.77 32.74 12.09
CA PHE A 497 -7.98 31.93 12.19
C PHE A 497 -9.19 32.77 11.81
N ASN A 498 -10.00 32.31 10.84
CA ASN A 498 -11.15 33.03 10.29
C ASN A 498 -10.82 34.48 9.87
N GLY A 499 -9.63 34.71 9.31
CA GLY A 499 -9.17 36.02 8.83
C GLY A 499 -8.61 36.95 9.90
N GLN A 500 -8.67 36.58 11.18
CA GLN A 500 -8.08 37.34 12.29
C GLN A 500 -6.76 36.71 12.73
N ALA A 501 -5.73 37.54 12.98
CA ALA A 501 -4.47 37.10 13.54
C ALA A 501 -4.54 37.05 15.06
N TYR A 502 -3.95 36.01 15.64
CA TYR A 502 -3.85 35.77 17.06
C TYR A 502 -2.42 35.42 17.46
N GLU A 503 -2.11 35.71 18.73
CA GLU A 503 -0.91 35.25 19.42
C GLU A 503 -1.33 34.36 20.58
N VAL A 504 -0.66 33.21 20.72
CA VAL A 504 -0.79 32.35 21.89
C VAL A 504 0.56 32.23 22.58
N THR A 505 0.59 32.45 23.89
CA THR A 505 1.78 32.33 24.74
C THR A 505 1.59 31.25 25.79
N ILE A 506 2.68 30.56 26.15
CA ILE A 506 2.70 29.55 27.23
C ILE A 506 3.37 30.12 28.48
N HIS A 507 2.77 29.88 29.64
CA HIS A 507 3.42 30.03 30.94
C HIS A 507 3.47 28.68 31.64
N ARG A 508 4.67 28.15 31.82
CA ARG A 508 4.93 26.90 32.54
C ARG A 508 4.85 27.16 34.04
N GLY A 509 4.17 26.29 34.78
CA GLY A 509 4.20 26.32 36.24
C GLY A 509 5.63 26.10 36.73
N ALA A 510 6.01 26.77 37.83
CA ALA A 510 7.28 26.48 38.48
C ALA A 510 7.25 25.04 39.05
N GLU A 511 8.32 24.27 38.81
CA GLU A 511 8.51 22.92 39.38
C GLU A 511 8.51 22.91 40.91
#